data_AF-A0A9Q4GHF8-F1
#
_entry.id   AF-A0A9Q4GHF8-F1
#
_cell.length_a   1.000
_cell.length_b   1.000
_cell.length_c   1.000
_cell.angle_alpha   90.00
_cell.angle_beta   90.00
_cell.angle_gamma   90.00
#
_symmetry.space_group_name_H-M   'P 1'
#
loop_
_entity.id
_entity.type
_entity.pdbx_description
1 polymer ?
#
loop_
_entity_poly.entity_id
_entity_poly.type
_entity_poly.pdbx_seq_one_letter_code
_entity_poly.pdbx_strand_id
1 'polypeptide(L)'
;MTERPTVVSGVLAVVAGVAGTVAVAQTTPLRLAVAVAGAGLVVFTLGVVAARSRSRGLGILVALTGLAGAGGGTAYGATVASEQLHLAVVAPGLVGTFLAALGVAPLRGSGSRRFTKIACWLVFLGPVLSAGMEYGSAVQVLTATVAAALVWDLGENSVSLGRQVGRDARTFWNETVHGFGALLMGGVAAGAVYVSQGYSVGSSSLEAVVFLLVSVVLLVVFLHR
;
A
#
# COMPACT_ATOMS: atom_id res chain seq x y z
N MET A 1 26.58 -5.02 -8.96
CA MET A 1 25.95 -3.81 -8.39
C MET A 1 24.82 -4.25 -7.47
N THR A 2 24.72 -3.72 -6.25
CA THR A 2 23.68 -4.16 -5.32
C THR A 2 22.36 -3.45 -5.61
N GLU A 3 21.36 -4.19 -6.06
CA GLU A 3 19.99 -3.73 -6.30
C GLU A 3 19.34 -3.36 -4.95
N ARG A 4 19.46 -2.11 -4.50
CA ARG A 4 18.90 -1.69 -3.20
C ARG A 4 17.78 -0.69 -3.44
N PRO A 5 16.58 -0.92 -2.89
CA PRO A 5 15.47 0.03 -3.02
C PRO A 5 15.81 1.41 -2.46
N THR A 6 15.23 2.46 -3.04
CA THR A 6 15.29 3.81 -2.46
C THR A 6 14.38 3.93 -1.23
N VAL A 7 14.79 4.78 -0.29
CA VAL A 7 14.16 4.85 1.03
C VAL A 7 12.81 5.56 0.98
N VAL A 8 12.69 6.67 0.24
CA VAL A 8 11.52 7.55 0.32
C VAL A 8 10.30 6.86 -0.29
N SER A 9 10.37 6.47 -1.56
CA SER A 9 9.29 5.75 -2.23
C SER A 9 8.96 4.44 -1.52
N GLY A 10 9.96 3.75 -0.98
CA GLY A 10 9.72 2.55 -0.23
C GLY A 10 8.94 2.79 1.09
N VAL A 11 9.33 3.78 1.89
CA VAL A 11 8.60 4.13 3.11
C VAL A 11 7.18 4.60 2.76
N LEU A 12 7.02 5.40 1.71
CA LEU A 12 5.69 5.83 1.24
C LEU A 12 4.84 4.64 0.78
N ALA A 13 5.42 3.61 0.18
CA ALA A 13 4.70 2.37 -0.17
C ALA A 13 4.19 1.65 1.09
N VAL A 14 5.00 1.57 2.15
CA VAL A 14 4.55 1.00 3.44
C VAL A 14 3.42 1.84 4.03
N VAL A 15 3.56 3.16 4.05
CA VAL A 15 2.50 4.08 4.54
C VAL A 15 1.21 3.92 3.74
N ALA A 16 1.29 3.78 2.42
CA ALA A 16 0.13 3.49 1.58
C ALA A 16 -0.51 2.15 1.96
N GLY A 17 0.27 1.09 2.15
CA GLY A 17 -0.24 -0.21 2.60
C GLY A 17 -1.00 -0.11 3.94
N VAL A 18 -0.46 0.64 4.90
CA VAL A 18 -1.13 0.92 6.18
C VAL A 18 -2.44 1.68 5.95
N ALA A 19 -2.41 2.78 5.19
CA ALA A 19 -3.58 3.60 4.94
C ALA A 19 -4.71 2.80 4.27
N GLY A 20 -4.38 1.97 3.29
CA GLY A 20 -5.35 1.11 2.61
C GLY A 20 -5.95 0.06 3.52
N THR A 21 -5.13 -0.56 4.37
CA THR A 21 -5.59 -1.57 5.33
C THR A 21 -6.45 -0.96 6.45
N VAL A 22 -6.12 0.26 6.90
CA VAL A 22 -6.94 1.01 7.87
C VAL A 22 -8.28 1.41 7.27
N ALA A 23 -8.30 1.84 6.01
CA ALA A 23 -9.52 2.29 5.34
C ALA A 23 -10.60 1.20 5.25
N VAL A 24 -10.22 -0.07 5.13
CA VAL A 24 -11.16 -1.21 5.07
C VAL A 24 -11.57 -1.78 6.43
N ALA A 25 -10.95 -1.35 7.53
CA ALA A 25 -11.36 -1.77 8.86
C ALA A 25 -12.63 -1.03 9.30
N GLN A 26 -13.72 -1.77 9.59
CA GLN A 26 -15.03 -1.13 9.82
C GLN A 26 -15.22 -0.63 11.25
N THR A 27 -14.78 -1.37 12.25
CA THR A 27 -14.96 -0.97 13.64
C THR A 27 -13.83 -0.04 14.08
N THR A 28 -14.15 0.96 14.90
CA THR A 28 -13.15 1.85 15.52
C THR A 28 -12.03 1.10 16.25
N PRO A 29 -12.30 0.09 17.11
CA PRO A 29 -11.21 -0.64 17.77
C PRO A 29 -10.31 -1.40 16.79
N LEU A 30 -10.88 -1.98 15.72
CA LEU A 30 -10.08 -2.65 14.69
C LEU A 30 -9.25 -1.65 13.88
N ARG A 31 -9.81 -0.49 13.51
CA ARG A 31 -9.06 0.59 12.85
C ARG A 31 -7.85 1.02 13.68
N LEU A 32 -8.04 1.21 14.99
CA LEU A 32 -6.95 1.55 15.91
C LEU A 32 -5.90 0.43 15.97
N ALA A 33 -6.32 -0.83 16.09
CA ALA A 33 -5.41 -1.97 16.10
C ALA A 33 -4.54 -2.05 14.83
N VAL A 34 -5.16 -1.88 13.66
CA VAL A 34 -4.48 -1.86 12.36
C VAL A 34 -3.57 -0.66 12.22
N ALA A 35 -4.00 0.52 12.67
CA ALA A 35 -3.19 1.73 12.64
C ALA A 35 -1.94 1.59 13.54
N VAL A 36 -2.07 1.01 14.74
CA VAL A 36 -0.94 0.70 15.63
C VAL A 36 -0.01 -0.33 14.98
N ALA A 37 -0.58 -1.40 14.39
CA ALA A 37 0.21 -2.42 13.72
C ALA A 37 1.02 -1.81 12.56
N GLY A 38 0.35 -0.99 11.74
CA GLY A 38 0.95 -0.29 10.61
C GLY A 38 2.00 0.75 11.01
N ALA A 39 1.75 1.52 12.07
CA ALA A 39 2.74 2.45 12.62
C ALA A 39 3.99 1.70 13.09
N GLY A 40 3.82 0.54 13.72
CA GLY A 40 4.92 -0.37 14.05
C GLY A 40 5.73 -0.80 12.83
N LEU A 41 5.07 -1.14 11.71
CA LEU A 41 5.74 -1.48 10.45
C LEU A 41 6.53 -0.32 9.84
N VAL A 42 5.99 0.90 9.90
CA VAL A 42 6.70 2.11 9.45
C VAL A 42 7.95 2.35 10.32
N VAL A 43 7.82 2.26 11.65
CA VAL A 43 8.95 2.38 12.59
C VAL A 43 9.98 1.28 12.34
N PHE A 44 9.54 0.05 12.07
CA PHE A 44 10.42 -1.06 11.69
C PHE A 44 11.23 -0.73 10.44
N THR A 45 10.59 -0.27 9.36
CA THR A 45 11.27 0.11 8.12
C THR A 45 12.29 1.22 8.36
N LEU A 46 11.92 2.27 9.10
CA LEU A 46 12.82 3.37 9.45
C LEU A 46 14.00 2.92 10.32
N GLY A 47 13.77 2.02 11.29
CA GLY A 47 14.82 1.44 12.12
C GLY A 47 15.84 0.64 11.30
N VAL A 48 15.36 -0.19 10.36
CA VAL A 48 16.24 -0.95 9.45
C VAL A 48 17.06 -0.03 8.55
N VAL A 49 16.50 1.10 8.11
CA VAL A 49 17.22 2.12 7.35
C VAL A 49 18.27 2.81 8.23
N ALA A 50 17.91 3.22 9.45
CA ALA A 50 18.80 3.90 10.39
C ALA A 50 19.98 3.02 10.87
N ALA A 51 19.75 1.71 11.03
CA ALA A 51 20.77 0.74 11.43
C ALA A 51 21.97 0.67 10.47
N ARG A 52 21.84 1.29 9.29
CA ARG A 52 22.84 1.24 8.21
C ARG A 52 23.65 2.51 8.04
N SER A 53 23.17 3.66 8.51
CA SER A 53 23.79 4.96 8.18
C SER A 53 24.65 5.54 9.30
N ARG A 54 24.22 5.42 10.57
CA ARG A 54 24.83 6.20 11.67
C ARG A 54 25.11 5.42 12.96
N SER A 55 24.21 4.53 13.37
CA SER A 55 24.35 3.76 14.62
C SER A 55 23.60 2.43 14.53
N ARG A 56 24.34 1.36 14.23
CA ARG A 56 23.77 0.00 14.04
C ARG A 56 22.93 -0.46 15.24
N GLY A 57 23.40 -0.20 16.46
CA GLY A 57 22.69 -0.57 17.67
C GLY A 57 21.34 0.14 17.81
N LEU A 58 21.32 1.46 17.69
CA LEU A 58 20.08 2.24 17.83
C LEU A 58 19.08 1.89 16.73
N GLY A 59 19.51 1.72 15.48
CA GLY A 59 18.61 1.33 14.40
C GLY A 59 18.01 -0.07 14.59
N ILE A 60 18.78 -1.04 15.12
CA ILE A 60 18.25 -2.36 15.47
C ILE A 60 17.23 -2.24 16.60
N LEU A 61 17.52 -1.46 17.64
CA LEU A 61 16.56 -1.24 18.73
C LEU A 61 15.25 -0.64 18.21
N VAL A 62 15.32 0.41 17.38
CA VAL A 62 14.14 1.02 16.75
C VAL A 62 13.39 0.01 15.88
N ALA A 63 14.10 -0.81 15.11
CA ALA A 63 13.47 -1.85 14.29
C ALA A 63 12.72 -2.89 15.14
N LEU A 64 13.33 -3.35 16.23
CA LEU A 64 12.71 -4.29 17.17
C LEU A 64 11.49 -3.67 17.88
N THR A 65 11.58 -2.41 18.29
CA THR A 65 10.44 -1.67 18.86
C THR A 65 9.30 -1.55 17.85
N GLY A 66 9.60 -1.23 16.58
CA GLY A 66 8.60 -1.20 15.52
C GLY A 66 7.95 -2.56 15.29
N LEU A 67 8.73 -3.63 15.25
CA LEU A 67 8.23 -5.00 15.08
C LEU A 67 7.35 -5.43 16.27
N ALA A 68 7.75 -5.10 17.50
CA ALA A 68 6.95 -5.34 18.70
C ALA A 68 5.62 -4.57 18.66
N GLY A 69 5.64 -3.31 18.22
CA GLY A 69 4.42 -2.52 18.00
C GLY A 69 3.52 -3.11 16.92
N ALA A 70 4.10 -3.59 15.82
CA ALA A 70 3.39 -4.27 14.74
C ALA A 70 2.68 -5.54 15.24
N GLY A 71 3.42 -6.37 15.99
CA GLY A 71 2.90 -7.58 16.62
C GLY A 71 1.81 -7.28 17.65
N GLY A 72 2.03 -6.28 18.52
CA GLY A 72 1.07 -5.86 19.54
C GLY A 72 -0.24 -5.34 18.94
N GLY A 73 -0.18 -4.49 17.91
CA GLY A 73 -1.36 -4.02 17.19
C GLY A 73 -2.12 -5.17 16.51
N THR A 74 -1.41 -6.11 15.89
CA THR A 74 -2.02 -7.29 15.27
C THR A 74 -2.69 -8.20 16.30
N ALA A 75 -2.02 -8.46 17.43
CA ALA A 75 -2.56 -9.28 18.52
C ALA A 75 -3.80 -8.62 19.14
N TYR A 76 -3.75 -7.32 19.42
CA TYR A 76 -4.90 -6.56 19.89
C TYR A 76 -6.06 -6.62 18.89
N GLY A 77 -5.78 -6.44 17.60
CA GLY A 77 -6.76 -6.56 16.51
C GLY A 77 -7.49 -7.91 16.50
N ALA A 78 -6.75 -9.00 16.73
CA ALA A 78 -7.33 -10.34 16.85
C ALA A 78 -8.26 -10.48 18.06
N THR A 79 -8.00 -9.78 19.16
CA THR A 79 -8.87 -9.84 20.36
C THR A 79 -10.15 -8.99 20.25
N VAL A 80 -10.12 -7.91 19.46
CA VAL A 80 -11.26 -7.00 19.30
C VAL A 80 -12.11 -7.26 18.06
N ALA A 81 -11.66 -8.15 17.17
CA ALA A 81 -12.44 -8.58 16.03
C ALA A 81 -13.60 -9.46 16.51
N SER A 82 -14.81 -8.89 16.49
CA SER A 82 -16.05 -9.59 16.86
C SER A 82 -16.46 -10.65 15.82
N GLU A 83 -16.00 -10.51 14.58
CA GLU A 83 -16.39 -11.38 13.46
C GLU A 83 -15.18 -11.84 12.67
N GLN A 84 -15.19 -13.11 12.25
CA GLN A 84 -14.13 -13.68 11.39
C GLN A 84 -14.01 -12.93 10.07
N LEU A 85 -15.11 -12.37 9.57
CA LEU A 85 -15.14 -11.56 8.35
C LEU A 85 -14.25 -10.32 8.45
N HIS A 86 -14.24 -9.65 9.60
CA HIS A 86 -13.43 -8.46 9.84
C HIS A 86 -11.94 -8.78 9.70
N LEU A 87 -11.53 -9.95 10.23
CA LEU A 87 -10.16 -10.44 10.11
C LEU A 87 -9.84 -10.84 8.67
N ALA A 88 -10.76 -11.49 7.96
CA ALA A 88 -10.56 -11.89 6.57
C ALA A 88 -10.31 -10.71 5.63
N VAL A 89 -10.96 -9.56 5.87
CA VAL A 89 -10.77 -8.33 5.06
C VAL A 89 -9.43 -7.65 5.36
N VAL A 90 -9.04 -7.58 6.64
CA VAL A 90 -7.89 -6.78 7.10
C VAL A 90 -6.57 -7.55 7.09
N ALA A 91 -6.60 -8.85 7.41
CA ALA A 91 -5.39 -9.66 7.56
C ALA A 91 -4.52 -9.71 6.30
N PRO A 92 -5.07 -9.88 5.07
CA PRO A 92 -4.27 -9.79 3.86
C PRO A 92 -3.55 -8.45 3.74
N GLY A 93 -4.21 -7.33 4.05
CA GLY A 93 -3.60 -6.01 4.01
C GLY A 93 -2.45 -5.83 5.01
N LEU A 94 -2.59 -6.34 6.23
CA LEU A 94 -1.50 -6.33 7.23
C LEU A 94 -0.30 -7.17 6.78
N VAL A 95 -0.55 -8.40 6.30
CA VAL A 95 0.51 -9.27 5.77
C VAL A 95 1.17 -8.61 4.56
N GLY A 96 0.38 -8.07 3.63
CA GLY A 96 0.87 -7.35 2.46
C GLY A 96 1.73 -6.16 2.83
N THR A 97 1.31 -5.36 3.82
CA THR A 97 2.08 -4.21 4.33
C THR A 97 3.39 -4.66 4.99
N PHE A 98 3.38 -5.77 5.73
CA PHE A 98 4.61 -6.35 6.28
C PHE A 98 5.55 -6.82 5.15
N LEU A 99 5.03 -7.46 4.10
CA LEU A 99 5.82 -7.83 2.93
C LEU A 99 6.34 -6.60 2.17
N ALA A 100 5.58 -5.50 2.09
CA ALA A 100 6.07 -4.24 1.55
C ALA A 100 7.24 -3.71 2.39
N ALA A 101 7.10 -3.73 3.72
CA ALA A 101 8.16 -3.34 4.64
C ALA A 101 9.40 -4.21 4.45
N LEU A 102 9.28 -5.52 4.23
CA LEU A 102 10.40 -6.42 3.93
C LEU A 102 10.99 -6.24 2.54
N GLY A 103 10.16 -5.92 1.55
CA GLY A 103 10.59 -5.67 0.17
C GLY A 103 11.38 -4.36 0.07
N VAL A 104 10.91 -3.33 0.76
CA VAL A 104 11.54 -2.02 0.82
C VAL A 104 12.73 -2.00 1.77
N ALA A 105 12.61 -2.67 2.92
CA ALA A 105 13.73 -2.87 3.83
C ALA A 105 14.86 -3.50 2.99
N PRO A 106 16.01 -2.83 2.82
CA PRO A 106 17.01 -3.24 1.83
C PRO A 106 17.81 -4.47 2.30
N LEU A 107 17.16 -5.41 3.00
CA LEU A 107 17.70 -6.63 3.59
C LEU A 107 18.11 -7.62 2.50
N ARG A 108 17.45 -7.60 1.33
CA ARG A 108 17.75 -8.50 0.21
C ARG A 108 17.74 -7.76 -1.11
N GLY A 109 18.85 -7.83 -1.86
CA GLY A 109 18.96 -7.17 -3.16
C GLY A 109 18.02 -7.76 -4.22
N SER A 110 18.07 -9.08 -4.42
CA SER A 110 17.36 -9.77 -5.51
C SER A 110 15.90 -10.17 -5.19
N GLY A 111 15.44 -10.03 -3.94
CA GLY A 111 14.11 -10.45 -3.50
C GLY A 111 13.06 -9.34 -3.47
N SER A 112 13.49 -8.09 -3.49
CA SER A 112 12.65 -6.91 -3.22
C SER A 112 11.43 -6.83 -4.16
N ARG A 113 11.64 -7.05 -5.47
CA ARG A 113 10.55 -6.98 -6.47
C ARG A 113 9.46 -8.02 -6.24
N ARG A 114 9.82 -9.24 -5.81
CA ARG A 114 8.83 -10.29 -5.53
C ARG A 114 7.97 -9.92 -4.32
N PHE A 115 8.60 -9.43 -3.26
CA PHE A 115 7.89 -8.96 -2.06
C PHE A 115 6.93 -7.82 -2.39
N THR A 116 7.37 -6.79 -3.14
CA THR A 116 6.51 -5.68 -3.55
C THR A 116 5.29 -6.15 -4.36
N LYS A 117 5.47 -7.09 -5.28
CA LYS A 117 4.35 -7.64 -6.07
C LYS A 117 3.36 -8.39 -5.20
N ILE A 118 3.83 -9.28 -4.33
CA ILE A 118 2.96 -10.03 -3.41
C ILE A 118 2.26 -9.06 -2.45
N ALA A 119 2.98 -8.06 -1.93
CA ALA A 119 2.46 -7.03 -1.06
C ALA A 119 1.30 -6.27 -1.71
N CYS A 120 1.47 -5.80 -2.95
CA CYS A 120 0.40 -5.15 -3.71
C CYS A 120 -0.85 -6.02 -3.79
N TRP A 121 -0.71 -7.28 -4.21
CA TRP A 121 -1.85 -8.19 -4.34
C TRP A 121 -2.56 -8.39 -3.00
N LEU A 122 -1.82 -8.60 -1.92
CA LEU A 122 -2.39 -8.81 -0.59
C LEU A 122 -3.08 -7.55 -0.04
N VAL A 123 -2.52 -6.36 -0.26
CA VAL A 123 -3.17 -5.09 0.11
C VAL A 123 -4.43 -4.86 -0.72
N PHE A 124 -4.40 -5.21 -2.01
CA PHE A 124 -5.55 -5.07 -2.92
C PHE A 124 -6.72 -6.00 -2.59
N LEU A 125 -6.48 -7.15 -1.93
CA LEU A 125 -7.56 -8.03 -1.48
C LEU A 125 -8.53 -7.34 -0.51
N GLY A 126 -8.04 -6.43 0.36
CA GLY A 126 -8.88 -5.69 1.30
C GLY A 126 -10.06 -4.95 0.63
N PRO A 127 -9.81 -3.98 -0.29
CA PRO A 127 -10.88 -3.29 -0.99
C PRO A 127 -11.73 -4.22 -1.85
N VAL A 128 -11.16 -5.25 -2.48
CA VAL A 128 -11.92 -6.23 -3.29
C VAL A 128 -12.92 -6.98 -2.43
N LEU A 129 -12.48 -7.53 -1.29
CA LEU A 129 -13.34 -8.23 -0.35
C LEU A 129 -14.37 -7.27 0.26
N SER A 130 -13.93 -6.06 0.65
CA SER A 130 -14.83 -5.05 1.21
C SER A 130 -15.92 -4.62 0.23
N ALA A 131 -15.62 -4.52 -1.07
CA ALA A 131 -16.59 -4.18 -2.10
C ALA A 131 -17.52 -5.36 -2.43
N GLY A 132 -16.94 -6.55 -2.66
CA GLY A 132 -17.70 -7.74 -3.05
C GLY A 132 -18.66 -8.26 -1.98
N MET A 133 -18.41 -7.91 -0.72
CA MET A 133 -19.28 -8.25 0.41
C MET A 133 -20.14 -7.06 0.88
N GLU A 134 -20.15 -5.95 0.14
CA GLU A 134 -20.89 -4.71 0.47
C GLU A 134 -20.59 -4.19 1.88
N TYR A 135 -19.37 -4.46 2.34
CA TYR A 135 -18.96 -4.33 3.74
C TYR A 135 -18.41 -2.92 4.06
N GLY A 136 -18.00 -2.17 3.03
CA GLY A 136 -17.45 -0.82 3.18
C GLY A 136 -18.13 0.19 2.28
N SER A 137 -18.15 1.45 2.73
CA SER A 137 -18.62 2.57 1.92
C SER A 137 -17.78 2.75 0.65
N ALA A 138 -18.36 3.33 -0.40
CA ALA A 138 -17.66 3.64 -1.63
C ALA A 138 -16.35 4.41 -1.38
N VAL A 139 -16.37 5.39 -0.47
CA VAL A 139 -15.18 6.20 -0.11
C VAL A 139 -14.08 5.33 0.51
N GLN A 140 -14.42 4.40 1.41
CA GLN A 140 -13.43 3.50 2.02
C GLN A 140 -12.80 2.57 0.98
N VAL A 141 -13.62 1.95 0.13
CA VAL A 141 -13.16 1.04 -0.93
C VAL A 141 -12.26 1.76 -1.92
N LEU A 142 -12.67 2.95 -2.38
CA LEU A 142 -11.87 3.75 -3.31
C LEU A 142 -10.55 4.21 -2.69
N THR A 143 -10.57 4.67 -1.43
CA THR A 143 -9.36 5.07 -0.70
C THR A 143 -8.38 3.90 -0.58
N ALA A 144 -8.89 2.72 -0.20
CA ALA A 144 -8.07 1.52 -0.09
C ALA A 144 -7.54 1.02 -1.44
N THR A 145 -8.31 1.20 -2.52
CA THR A 145 -7.89 0.87 -3.88
C THR A 145 -6.75 1.76 -4.36
N VAL A 146 -6.86 3.08 -4.15
CA VAL A 146 -5.79 4.04 -4.45
C VAL A 146 -4.54 3.72 -3.63
N ALA A 147 -4.70 3.43 -2.35
CA ALA A 147 -3.61 3.03 -1.49
C ALA A 147 -2.90 1.76 -1.99
N ALA A 148 -3.64 0.73 -2.42
CA ALA A 148 -3.07 -0.48 -3.02
C ALA A 148 -2.30 -0.19 -4.31
N ALA A 149 -2.83 0.68 -5.18
CA ALA A 149 -2.12 1.12 -6.39
C ALA A 149 -0.81 1.86 -6.06
N LEU A 150 -0.82 2.70 -5.02
CA LEU A 150 0.38 3.38 -4.52
C LEU A 150 1.42 2.40 -3.96
N VAL A 151 1.01 1.32 -3.28
CA VAL A 151 1.94 0.26 -2.82
C VAL A 151 2.71 -0.32 -4.00
N TRP A 152 2.03 -0.61 -5.10
CA TRP A 152 2.68 -1.07 -6.33
C TRP A 152 3.59 0.01 -6.90
N ASP A 153 3.03 1.16 -7.27
CA ASP A 153 3.75 2.18 -8.03
C ASP A 153 5.00 2.66 -7.28
N LEU A 154 4.85 3.05 -6.01
CA LEU A 154 5.96 3.51 -5.18
C LEU A 154 6.94 2.38 -4.86
N GLY A 155 6.43 1.16 -4.64
CA GLY A 155 7.25 -0.01 -4.39
C GLY A 155 8.13 -0.37 -5.60
N GLU A 156 7.57 -0.40 -6.81
CA GLU A 156 8.29 -0.67 -8.04
C GLU A 156 9.25 0.47 -8.39
N ASN A 157 8.83 1.73 -8.21
CA ASN A 157 9.69 2.89 -8.36
C ASN A 157 10.91 2.79 -7.43
N SER A 158 10.71 2.39 -6.16
CA SER A 158 11.81 2.26 -5.21
C SER A 158 12.86 1.24 -5.65
N VAL A 159 12.42 0.10 -6.17
CA VAL A 159 13.30 -0.98 -6.66
C VAL A 159 13.99 -0.57 -7.96
N SER A 160 13.24 -0.01 -8.90
CA SER A 160 13.75 0.37 -10.22
C SER A 160 14.77 1.49 -10.12
N LEU A 161 14.44 2.56 -9.40
CA LEU A 161 15.31 3.71 -9.20
C LEU A 161 16.58 3.29 -8.45
N GLY A 162 16.43 2.50 -7.39
CA GLY A 162 17.55 1.97 -6.62
C GLY A 162 18.53 1.11 -7.44
N ARG A 163 18.02 0.41 -8.46
CA ARG A 163 18.82 -0.35 -9.42
C ARG A 163 19.51 0.53 -10.47
N GLN A 164 18.83 1.57 -10.97
CA GLN A 164 19.32 2.40 -12.08
C GLN A 164 20.36 3.43 -11.63
N VAL A 165 20.06 4.21 -10.59
CA VAL A 165 20.93 5.33 -10.17
C VAL A 165 21.88 4.97 -9.03
N GLY A 166 21.65 3.81 -8.41
CA GLY A 166 22.43 3.36 -7.27
C GLY A 166 22.14 4.15 -5.99
N ARG A 167 22.59 3.58 -4.87
CA ARG A 167 22.21 4.00 -3.51
C ARG A 167 22.70 5.39 -3.08
N ASP A 168 23.73 5.93 -3.71
CA ASP A 168 24.37 7.18 -3.29
C ASP A 168 23.81 8.39 -4.05
N ALA A 169 22.94 8.14 -5.03
CA ALA A 169 22.25 9.19 -5.77
C ALA A 169 21.21 9.87 -4.87
N ARG A 170 21.17 11.20 -4.93
CA ARG A 170 20.12 11.99 -4.28
C ARG A 170 18.83 11.88 -5.11
N THR A 171 17.96 10.95 -4.73
CA THR A 171 16.70 10.66 -5.43
C THR A 171 15.47 11.32 -4.81
N PHE A 172 15.63 12.00 -3.67
CA PHE A 172 14.54 12.55 -2.87
C PHE A 172 13.51 13.36 -3.68
N TRP A 173 13.98 14.29 -4.52
CA TRP A 173 13.08 15.14 -5.32
C TRP A 173 12.30 14.34 -6.36
N ASN A 174 12.98 13.44 -7.08
CA ASN A 174 12.35 12.59 -8.07
C ASN A 174 11.29 11.67 -7.43
N GLU A 175 11.64 11.06 -6.30
CA GLU A 175 10.73 10.19 -5.55
C GLU A 175 9.50 10.95 -5.02
N THR A 176 9.69 12.18 -4.55
CA THR A 176 8.61 13.01 -3.99
C THR A 176 7.66 13.49 -5.09
N VAL A 177 8.19 13.99 -6.21
CA VAL A 177 7.37 14.44 -7.35
C VAL A 177 6.58 13.26 -7.93
N HIS A 178 7.23 12.11 -8.13
CA HIS A 178 6.58 10.89 -8.60
C HIS A 178 5.46 10.47 -7.64
N GLY A 179 5.75 10.38 -6.34
CA GLY A 179 4.76 9.95 -5.36
C GLY A 179 3.59 10.91 -5.21
N PHE A 180 3.83 12.22 -5.29
CA PHE A 180 2.76 13.21 -5.30
C PHE A 180 1.89 13.12 -6.56
N GLY A 181 2.52 12.96 -7.73
CA GLY A 181 1.82 12.74 -9.00
C GLY A 181 0.96 11.48 -8.97
N ALA A 182 1.50 10.37 -8.45
CA ALA A 182 0.76 9.11 -8.29
C ALA A 182 -0.44 9.27 -7.34
N LEU A 183 -0.27 9.96 -6.21
CA LEU A 183 -1.35 10.22 -5.26
C LEU A 183 -2.44 11.10 -5.87
N LEU A 184 -2.06 12.20 -6.54
CA LEU A 184 -3.02 13.08 -7.23
C LEU A 184 -3.81 12.31 -8.30
N MET A 185 -3.12 11.53 -9.14
CA MET A 185 -3.77 10.76 -10.19
C MET A 185 -4.73 9.71 -9.60
N GLY A 186 -4.32 9.01 -8.53
CA GLY A 186 -5.19 8.11 -7.80
C GLY A 186 -6.42 8.81 -7.22
N GLY A 187 -6.25 10.00 -6.65
CA GLY A 187 -7.36 10.83 -6.14
C GLY A 187 -8.32 11.28 -7.24
N VAL A 188 -7.81 11.73 -8.38
CA VAL A 188 -8.63 12.09 -9.55
C VAL A 188 -9.41 10.88 -10.06
N ALA A 189 -8.76 9.72 -10.18
CA ALA A 189 -9.42 8.49 -10.61
C ALA A 189 -10.53 8.06 -9.63
N ALA A 190 -10.24 8.06 -8.32
CA ALA A 190 -11.23 7.75 -7.30
C ALA A 190 -12.40 8.75 -7.31
N GLY A 191 -12.11 10.05 -7.46
CA GLY A 191 -13.13 11.10 -7.57
C GLY A 191 -14.02 10.91 -8.79
N ALA A 192 -13.46 10.58 -9.95
CA ALA A 192 -14.23 10.28 -11.15
C ALA A 192 -15.16 9.08 -10.96
N VAL A 193 -14.68 8.00 -10.34
CA VAL A 193 -15.51 6.82 -10.02
C VAL A 193 -16.60 7.17 -9.01
N TYR A 194 -16.28 7.91 -7.95
CA TYR A 194 -17.28 8.34 -6.95
C TYR A 194 -18.39 9.19 -7.58
N VAL A 195 -18.01 10.18 -8.40
CA VAL A 195 -18.95 11.04 -9.13
C VAL A 195 -19.81 10.22 -10.11
N SER A 196 -19.23 9.22 -10.78
CA SER A 196 -19.98 8.37 -11.72
C SER A 196 -21.09 7.55 -11.05
N GLN A 197 -20.95 7.17 -9.78
CA GLN A 197 -22.00 6.44 -9.05
C GLN A 197 -23.28 7.25 -8.84
N GLY A 198 -23.17 8.58 -8.86
CA GLY A 198 -24.33 9.48 -8.76
C GLY A 198 -25.15 9.57 -10.04
N TYR A 199 -24.63 9.07 -11.16
CA TYR A 199 -25.37 9.00 -12.42
C TYR A 199 -25.97 7.60 -12.54
N SER A 200 -27.29 7.53 -12.77
CA SER A 200 -27.98 6.28 -13.12
C SER A 200 -27.63 5.88 -14.55
N VAL A 201 -26.37 5.48 -14.76
CA VAL A 201 -26.03 4.50 -15.80
C VAL A 201 -26.61 3.20 -15.25
N GLY A 202 -27.59 2.63 -15.95
CA GLY A 202 -28.54 1.64 -15.46
C GLY A 202 -27.92 0.47 -14.67
N SER A 203 -28.78 -0.26 -13.97
CA SER A 203 -28.43 -1.38 -13.07
C SER A 203 -27.78 -2.59 -13.75
N SER A 204 -27.31 -2.44 -14.99
CA SER A 204 -26.89 -3.50 -15.88
C SER A 204 -25.38 -3.70 -15.77
N SER A 205 -24.94 -4.92 -15.43
CA SER A 205 -23.53 -5.34 -15.54
C SER A 205 -22.92 -5.07 -16.92
N LEU A 206 -23.74 -5.02 -17.97
CA LEU A 206 -23.35 -4.70 -19.34
C LEU A 206 -22.81 -3.27 -19.50
N GLU A 207 -23.39 -2.28 -18.82
CA GLU A 207 -22.97 -0.88 -18.95
C GLU A 207 -21.58 -0.68 -18.35
N ALA A 208 -21.34 -1.24 -17.17
CA ALA A 208 -20.02 -1.26 -16.54
C ALA A 208 -18.96 -1.92 -17.45
N VAL A 209 -19.30 -3.03 -18.13
CA VAL A 209 -18.41 -3.69 -19.09
C VAL A 209 -18.13 -2.81 -20.30
N VAL A 210 -19.13 -2.10 -20.83
CA VAL A 210 -18.96 -1.17 -21.96
C VAL A 210 -18.06 0.01 -21.56
N PHE A 211 -18.28 0.62 -20.38
CA PHE A 211 -17.42 1.70 -19.88
C PHE A 211 -16.00 1.22 -19.59
N LEU A 212 -15.83 0.01 -19.06
CA LEU A 212 -14.53 -0.61 -18.88
C LEU A 212 -13.83 -0.80 -20.24
N LEU A 213 -14.54 -1.32 -21.24
CA LEU A 213 -14.01 -1.53 -22.58
C LEU A 213 -13.60 -0.19 -23.23
N VAL A 214 -14.46 0.84 -23.15
CA VAL A 214 -14.15 2.19 -23.65
C VAL A 214 -12.92 2.74 -22.93
N SER A 215 -12.83 2.59 -21.61
CA SER A 215 -11.66 3.03 -20.83
C SER A 215 -10.38 2.32 -21.26
N VAL A 216 -10.43 1.01 -21.50
CA VAL A 216 -9.30 0.21 -22.01
C VAL A 216 -8.91 0.66 -23.41
N VAL A 217 -9.86 0.89 -24.31
CA VAL A 217 -9.60 1.39 -25.67
C VAL A 217 -8.93 2.76 -25.62
N LEU A 218 -9.47 3.70 -24.84
CA LEU A 218 -8.88 5.04 -24.67
C LEU A 218 -7.46 4.94 -24.09
N LEU A 219 -7.24 4.08 -23.10
CA LEU A 219 -5.93 3.83 -22.52
C LEU A 219 -4.94 3.28 -23.57
N VAL A 220 -5.35 2.28 -24.35
CA VAL A 220 -4.52 1.70 -25.42
C VAL A 220 -4.20 2.76 -26.48
N VAL A 221 -5.20 3.52 -26.94
CA VAL A 221 -5.01 4.59 -27.92
C VAL A 221 -4.01 5.62 -27.40
N PHE A 222 -4.15 6.05 -26.14
CA PHE A 222 -3.23 7.02 -25.54
C PHE A 222 -1.81 6.47 -25.41
N LEU A 223 -1.64 5.19 -25.05
CA LEU A 223 -0.34 4.53 -24.92
C LEU A 223 0.37 4.25 -26.26
N HIS A 224 -0.37 4.21 -27.37
CA HIS A 224 0.17 3.93 -28.70
C HIS A 224 0.25 5.18 -29.60
N ARG A 225 0.17 6.38 -29.01
CA ARG A 225 0.55 7.64 -29.66
C ARG A 225 1.93 8.07 -29.20
#